data_AF-A0A9X9C6G2-F1
#
_entry.id   AF-A0A9X9C6G2-F1
#
_cell.length_a   1.000
_cell.length_b   1.000
_cell.length_c   1.000
_cell.angle_alpha   90.00
_cell.angle_beta   90.00
_cell.angle_gamma   90.00
#
_symmetry.space_group_name_H-M   'P 1'
#
loop_
_entity.id
_entity.type
_entity.pdbx_description
1 polymer ?
#
loop_
_entity_poly.entity_id
_entity_poly.type
_entity_poly.pdbx_seq_one_letter_code
_entity_poly.pdbx_strand_id
1 'polypeptide(L)'
;MQPYKEVEFDHELCLAIGRAVLDVVAQGEETSATSVMSAIERAVEQGLNDDDTAVADDALDLMARLIHGCGFINLSGEEETSHALVEFQALQE
;
A
#
# COMPACT_ATOMS: atom_id res chain seq x y z
N MET A 1 -26.45 -4.77 -0.31
CA MET A 1 -25.00 -4.78 -0.05
C MET A 1 -24.35 -5.22 -1.32
N GLN A 2 -23.59 -4.33 -1.98
CA GLN A 2 -22.75 -4.76 -3.10
C GLN A 2 -21.71 -5.76 -2.55
N PRO A 3 -21.43 -6.86 -3.25
CA PRO A 3 -20.39 -7.78 -2.84
C PRO A 3 -19.07 -7.00 -2.79
N TYR A 4 -18.32 -7.16 -1.71
CA TYR A 4 -17.00 -6.56 -1.55
C TYR A 4 -16.17 -6.96 -2.77
N LYS A 5 -15.78 -5.98 -3.62
CA LYS A 5 -14.83 -6.20 -4.71
C LYS A 5 -13.54 -6.70 -4.05
N GLU A 6 -13.13 -7.92 -4.39
CA GLU A 6 -11.82 -8.43 -4.00
C GLU A 6 -10.78 -7.48 -4.60
N VAL A 7 -9.93 -6.92 -3.75
CA VAL A 7 -8.81 -6.09 -4.20
C VAL A 7 -7.67 -7.06 -4.43
N GLU A 8 -7.37 -7.32 -5.70
CA GLU A 8 -6.22 -8.11 -6.08
C GLU A 8 -4.95 -7.29 -5.79
N PHE A 9 -4.07 -7.82 -4.97
CA PHE A 9 -2.85 -7.15 -4.56
C PHE A 9 -1.77 -7.34 -5.63
N ASP A 10 -1.95 -6.70 -6.78
CA ASP A 10 -1.06 -6.88 -7.93
C ASP A 10 0.24 -6.06 -7.82
N HIS A 11 1.15 -6.29 -8.77
CA HIS A 11 2.46 -5.65 -8.77
C HIS A 11 2.38 -4.12 -8.94
N GLU A 12 1.43 -3.62 -9.73
CA GLU A 12 1.28 -2.19 -10.02
C GLU A 12 0.74 -1.45 -8.80
N LEU A 13 -0.24 -2.04 -8.13
CA LEU A 13 -0.77 -1.58 -6.85
C LEU A 13 0.32 -1.52 -5.77
N CYS A 14 1.16 -2.56 -5.67
CA CYS A 14 2.30 -2.57 -4.75
C CYS A 14 3.30 -1.44 -5.06
N LEU A 15 3.58 -1.19 -6.34
CA LEU A 15 4.48 -0.12 -6.77
C LEU A 15 3.92 1.27 -6.47
N ALA A 16 2.61 1.49 -6.68
CA ALA A 16 1.95 2.74 -6.38
C ALA A 16 2.03 3.08 -4.88
N ILE A 17 1.69 2.11 -4.02
CA ILE A 17 1.81 2.27 -2.57
C ILE A 17 3.28 2.47 -2.16
N GLY A 18 4.20 1.66 -2.71
CA GLY A 18 5.62 1.77 -2.42
C GLY A 18 6.20 3.14 -2.79
N ARG A 19 5.81 3.70 -3.94
CA ARG A 19 6.19 5.06 -4.34
C ARG A 19 5.65 6.11 -3.39
N ALA A 20 4.38 5.99 -2.99
CA ALA A 20 3.78 6.90 -2.03
C ALA A 20 4.49 6.86 -0.67
N VAL A 21 4.83 5.66 -0.17
CA VAL A 21 5.64 5.50 1.05
C VAL A 21 7.00 6.19 0.91
N LEU A 22 7.70 5.99 -0.21
CA LEU A 22 8.99 6.63 -0.45
C LEU A 22 8.87 8.16 -0.53
N ASP A 23 7.77 8.68 -1.08
CA ASP A 23 7.50 10.11 -1.13
C ASP A 23 7.28 10.71 0.26
N VAL A 24 6.48 10.05 1.12
CA VAL A 24 6.30 10.44 2.53
C VAL A 24 7.65 10.45 3.27
N VAL A 25 8.47 9.41 3.08
CA VAL A 25 9.81 9.33 3.68
C VAL A 25 10.73 10.44 3.17
N ALA A 26 10.71 10.73 1.87
CA ALA A 26 11.51 11.80 1.28
C ALA A 26 11.14 13.19 1.83
N GLN A 27 9.89 13.37 2.24
CA GLN A 27 9.39 14.60 2.86
C GLN A 27 9.67 14.68 4.37
N GLY A 28 10.18 13.60 4.96
CA GLY A 28 10.45 13.52 6.40
C GLY A 28 9.19 13.45 7.25
N GLU A 29 8.07 13.03 6.65
CA GLU A 29 6.78 12.89 7.33
C GLU A 29 6.67 11.53 8.03
N GLU A 30 5.75 11.43 8.99
CA GLU A 30 5.42 10.15 9.62
C GLU A 30 4.81 9.20 8.59
N THR A 31 5.39 8.00 8.44
CA THR A 31 4.87 6.96 7.55
C THR A 31 3.63 6.29 8.16
N SER A 32 2.49 6.94 7.99
CA SER A 32 1.18 6.44 8.42
C SER A 32 0.28 6.11 7.22
N ALA A 33 -0.76 5.31 7.42
CA ALA A 33 -1.73 5.00 6.36
C ALA A 33 -2.39 6.28 5.80
N THR A 34 -2.67 7.26 6.65
CA THR A 34 -3.21 8.56 6.23
C THR A 34 -2.21 9.36 5.40
N SER A 35 -0.92 9.37 5.80
CA SER A 35 0.13 10.09 5.04
C SER A 35 0.33 9.47 3.65
N VAL A 36 0.32 8.14 3.57
CA VAL A 36 0.45 7.42 2.30
C VAL A 36 -0.75 7.70 1.39
N MET A 37 -1.97 7.72 1.94
CA MET A 37 -3.18 8.09 1.18
C MET A 37 -3.06 9.51 0.60
N SER A 38 -2.66 10.49 1.41
CA SER A 38 -2.46 11.87 0.94
C SER A 38 -1.34 12.00 -0.09
N ALA A 39 -0.28 11.18 -0.01
CA ALA A 39 0.76 11.15 -1.03
C ALA A 39 0.24 10.61 -2.38
N ILE A 40 -0.64 9.60 -2.36
CA ILE A 40 -1.29 9.09 -3.58
C ILE A 40 -2.23 10.14 -4.17
N GLU A 41 -3.07 10.79 -3.36
CA GLU A 41 -3.97 11.87 -3.80
C GLU A 41 -3.18 13.00 -4.50
N ARG A 42 -2.07 13.42 -3.88
CA ARG A 42 -1.19 14.43 -4.46
C ARG A 42 -0.56 13.97 -5.78
N ALA A 43 -0.19 12.70 -5.91
CA ALA A 43 0.33 12.18 -7.16
C ALA A 43 -0.71 12.26 -8.29
N VAL A 44 -1.98 11.93 -8.00
CA VAL A 44 -3.10 12.09 -8.94
C VAL A 44 -3.30 13.56 -9.32
N GLU A 45 -3.28 14.48 -8.36
CA GLU A 45 -3.40 15.92 -8.60
C GLU A 45 -2.27 16.50 -9.45
N GLN A 46 -1.07 15.93 -9.37
CA GLN A 46 0.09 16.35 -10.15
C GLN A 46 0.04 15.89 -11.62
N GLY A 47 -0.96 15.08 -11.99
CA GLY A 47 -1.18 14.60 -13.35
C GLY A 47 -0.43 13.32 -13.64
N LEU A 48 -1.07 12.19 -13.34
CA LEU A 48 -0.66 10.87 -13.79
C LEU A 48 -1.13 10.62 -15.23
N ASN A 49 -0.53 9.63 -15.89
CA ASN A 49 -1.13 9.10 -17.12
C ASN A 49 -2.39 8.27 -16.79
N ASP A 50 -3.20 7.94 -17.79
CA ASP A 50 -4.48 7.26 -17.58
C ASP A 50 -4.33 5.90 -16.87
N ASP A 51 -3.27 5.13 -17.20
CA ASP A 51 -2.99 3.83 -16.59
C ASP A 51 -2.58 3.98 -15.11
N ASP A 52 -1.66 4.89 -14.81
CA ASP A 52 -1.23 5.21 -13.46
C ASP A 52 -2.37 5.80 -12.61
N THR A 53 -3.33 6.48 -13.24
CA THR A 53 -4.53 7.01 -12.56
C THR A 53 -5.45 5.87 -12.11
N ALA A 54 -5.67 4.87 -12.95
CA ALA A 54 -6.49 3.71 -12.58
C ALA A 54 -5.87 2.95 -11.39
N VAL A 55 -4.54 2.76 -11.41
CA VAL A 55 -3.81 2.11 -10.31
C VAL A 55 -3.86 2.97 -9.04
N ALA A 56 -3.73 4.29 -9.15
CA ALA A 56 -3.83 5.20 -8.02
C ALA A 56 -5.24 5.17 -7.38
N ASP A 57 -6.31 5.10 -8.18
CA ASP A 57 -7.67 4.96 -7.67
C ASP A 57 -7.88 3.64 -6.91
N ASP A 58 -7.39 2.52 -7.44
CA ASP A 58 -7.44 1.22 -6.73
C ASP A 58 -6.59 1.26 -5.45
N ALA A 59 -5.45 1.96 -5.45
CA ALA A 59 -4.64 2.20 -4.25
C ALA A 59 -5.37 3.04 -3.21
N LEU A 60 -6.09 4.09 -3.62
CA LEU A 60 -6.88 4.91 -2.71
C LEU A 60 -8.05 4.12 -2.10
N ASP A 61 -8.75 3.27 -2.87
CA ASP A 61 -9.79 2.39 -2.34
C ASP A 61 -9.22 1.44 -1.27
N LEU A 62 -8.07 0.82 -1.55
CA LEU A 62 -7.37 -0.04 -0.62
C LEU A 62 -6.98 0.72 0.68
N MET A 63 -6.37 1.90 0.55
CA MET A 63 -5.97 2.70 1.70
C MET A 63 -7.19 3.14 2.53
N ALA A 64 -8.28 3.55 1.90
CA ALA A 64 -9.52 3.89 2.57
C ALA A 64 -10.08 2.68 3.35
N ARG A 65 -10.04 1.49 2.75
CA ARG A 65 -10.45 0.25 3.43
C ARG A 65 -9.57 -0.09 4.62
N LEU A 66 -8.24 0.12 4.52
CA LEU A 66 -7.28 -0.10 5.61
C LEU A 66 -7.55 0.85 6.77
N ILE A 67 -7.77 2.14 6.48
CA ILE A 67 -8.04 3.18 7.47
C ILE A 67 -9.39 2.96 8.17
N HIS A 68 -10.43 2.58 7.41
CA HIS A 68 -11.77 2.40 7.95
C HIS A 68 -12.06 0.98 8.48
N GLY A 69 -11.05 0.09 8.49
CA GLY A 69 -11.15 -1.23 9.12
C GLY A 69 -12.01 -2.25 8.36
N CYS A 70 -12.14 -2.12 7.03
CA CYS A 70 -12.76 -3.17 6.23
C CYS A 70 -11.80 -4.37 6.10
N GLY A 71 -12.27 -5.56 6.50
CA GLY A 71 -11.47 -6.79 6.46
C GLY A 71 -10.96 -7.10 5.05
N PHE A 72 -9.67 -7.41 4.95
CA PHE A 72 -9.04 -7.93 3.75
C PHE A 72 -9.07 -9.44 3.78
N ILE A 73 -9.49 -10.05 2.68
CA ILE A 73 -9.31 -11.48 2.47
C ILE A 73 -7.92 -11.61 1.85
N ASN A 74 -6.90 -11.86 2.67
CA ASN A 74 -5.58 -12.24 2.16
C ASN A 74 -5.75 -13.60 1.45
N LEU A 75 -5.54 -13.64 0.14
CA LEU A 75 -5.28 -14.88 -0.57
C LEU A 75 -3.84 -15.30 -0.27
N SER A 76 -3.57 -15.68 0.99
CA SER A 76 -2.28 -16.25 1.36
C SER A 76 -2.20 -17.69 0.82
N GLY A 77 -1.90 -17.80 -0.47
CA GLY A 77 -1.40 -19.04 -1.08
C GLY A 77 0.10 -19.25 -0.84
N GLU A 78 0.80 -18.29 -0.23
CA GLU A 78 2.24 -18.38 0.02
C GLU A 78 2.55 -17.97 1.47
N GLU A 79 2.65 -19.00 2.31
CA GLU A 79 3.26 -18.97 3.63
C GLU A 79 4.78 -18.78 3.47
N GLU A 80 5.23 -17.57 3.16
CA GLU A 80 6.64 -17.22 3.33
C GLU A 80 6.81 -16.48 4.66
N THR A 81 7.10 -17.27 5.69
CA THR A 81 7.71 -16.83 6.93
C THR A 81 8.83 -15.83 6.62
N SER A 82 8.63 -14.57 6.97
CA SER A 82 9.58 -13.49 6.75
C SER A 82 10.95 -13.81 7.35
N HIS A 83 11.89 -14.24 6.52
CA HIS A 83 13.29 -14.50 6.90
C HIS A 83 13.99 -13.27 7.50
N ALA A 84 13.51 -12.05 7.22
CA ALA A 84 14.11 -10.80 7.69
C ALA A 84 14.04 -10.59 9.21
N LEU A 85 13.07 -11.20 9.92
CA LEU A 85 12.96 -11.10 11.38
C LEU A 85 13.97 -12.00 12.11
N VAL A 86 14.45 -13.06 11.46
CA VAL A 86 15.37 -14.03 12.07
C VAL A 86 16.80 -13.47 12.15
N GLU A 87 17.24 -12.70 11.15
CA GLU A 87 18.61 -12.15 11.11
C GLU A 87 18.85 -11.06 12.17
N PHE A 88 17.83 -10.31 12.58
CA PHE A 88 17.99 -9.30 13.64
C PHE A 88 18.19 -9.91 15.04
N GLN A 89 17.65 -11.10 15.29
CA GLN A 89 17.87 -11.81 16.57
C GLN A 89 19.23 -12.52 16.62
N ALA A 90 19.75 -12.97 15.48
CA ALA A 90 21.02 -13.69 15.41
C ALA A 90 22.27 -12.79 15.63
N LEU A 91 22.14 -11.46 15.55
CA LEU A 91 23.24 -10.52 15.78
C LEU A 91 23.33 -10.02 17.23
N GLN A 92 22.50 -10.54 18.14
CA GLN A 92 22.52 -10.18 19.57
C GLN A 92 23.15 -11.24 20.48
N GLU A 93 23.78 -12.29 19.94
CA GLU A 93 24.57 -13.27 20.70
C GLU A 93 26.09 -13.07 20.57
#